data_AF-A0A7C3PS86-F1
#
_entry.id   AF-A0A7C3PS86-F1
#
_cell.length_a   1.000
_cell.length_b   1.000
_cell.length_c   1.000
_cell.angle_alpha   90.00
_cell.angle_beta   90.00
_cell.angle_gamma   90.00
#
_symmetry.space_group_name_H-M   'P 1'
#
loop_
_entity.id
_entity.type
_entity.pdbx_description
1 polymer ?
#
loop_
_entity_poly.entity_id
_entity_poly.type
_entity_poly.pdbx_seq_one_letter_code
_entity_poly.pdbx_strand_id
1 'polypeptide(L)'
;MKKLISLFAAACLYGISAQAQVLPCPTVNAGLDQTICAPNCATLNMTLSTPINATTNYTISTPAFAPDPWGVGTTVTMWDDDMQGPFNIGFCFNFWGNAYTQFYIGSNGWMGFSPGQTATWVISGAIPNNTGAAPRNCIMGPWHDINPGVGGTVRYQMYGTAPCRRLVVQWYQVPMYSCGTPASQQIVIYETTNHIDNYILSKPLCTSWNGGYAIQGLHNITGTAAIVVPGRNFPTQWVAANDAKRYTPSGVPMTT
;
A
#
# COMPACT_ATOMS: atom_id res chain seq x y z
N MET A 1 61.34 12.48 -27.10
CA MET A 1 59.97 12.21 -27.59
C MET A 1 59.31 11.20 -26.65
N LYS A 2 58.61 11.66 -25.61
CA LYS A 2 57.79 10.81 -24.71
C LYS A 2 56.35 11.28 -24.87
N LYS A 3 55.50 10.50 -25.53
CA LYS A 3 54.07 10.78 -25.67
C LYS A 3 53.37 10.35 -24.38
N LEU A 4 52.87 11.31 -23.60
CA LEU A 4 51.89 11.04 -22.55
C LEU A 4 50.54 10.78 -23.23
N ILE A 5 49.99 9.59 -23.04
CA ILE A 5 48.60 9.26 -23.41
C ILE A 5 47.76 9.50 -22.16
N SER A 6 47.03 10.61 -22.13
CA SER A 6 46.06 10.91 -21.09
C SER A 6 44.78 10.12 -21.35
N LEU A 7 44.54 9.08 -20.55
CA LEU A 7 43.31 8.29 -20.59
C LEU A 7 42.20 9.08 -19.86
N PHE A 8 41.30 9.71 -20.62
CA PHE A 8 40.08 10.28 -20.05
C PHE A 8 39.07 9.14 -19.80
N ALA A 9 38.99 8.68 -18.55
CA ALA A 9 37.90 7.82 -18.12
C ALA A 9 36.65 8.69 -17.93
N ALA A 10 35.74 8.67 -18.92
CA ALA A 10 34.40 9.21 -18.77
C ALA A 10 33.62 8.29 -17.80
N ALA A 11 33.58 8.67 -16.53
CA ALA A 11 32.67 8.06 -15.57
C ALA A 11 31.23 8.42 -15.97
N CYS A 12 30.58 7.51 -16.69
CA CYS A 12 29.15 7.59 -16.94
C CYS A 12 28.44 7.38 -15.59
N LEU A 13 28.12 8.46 -14.89
CA LEU A 13 27.21 8.45 -13.75
C LEU A 13 25.83 8.05 -14.28
N TYR A 14 25.57 6.74 -14.30
CA TYR A 14 24.21 6.24 -14.33
C TYR A 14 23.57 6.66 -13.01
N GLY A 15 22.87 7.80 -13.02
CA GLY A 15 21.93 8.13 -11.98
C GLY A 15 20.88 7.04 -11.95
N ILE A 16 20.95 6.14 -10.97
CA ILE A 16 19.90 5.18 -10.69
C ILE A 16 18.76 6.01 -10.10
N SER A 17 17.89 6.56 -10.95
CA SER A 17 16.61 7.06 -10.47
C SER A 17 15.80 5.83 -10.10
N ALA A 18 15.79 5.47 -8.81
CA ALA A 18 14.79 4.56 -8.26
C ALA A 18 13.44 5.29 -8.38
N GLN A 19 12.77 5.15 -9.53
CA GLN A 19 11.42 5.64 -9.67
C GLN A 19 10.50 4.62 -9.00
N ALA A 20 9.83 5.04 -7.93
CA ALA A 20 8.69 4.32 -7.39
C ALA A 20 7.68 4.06 -8.52
N GLN A 21 6.91 2.98 -8.43
CA GLN A 21 5.90 2.71 -9.44
C GLN A 21 4.81 3.79 -9.39
N VAL A 22 4.94 4.79 -10.25
CA VAL A 22 3.88 5.74 -10.53
C VAL A 22 2.90 5.03 -11.45
N LEU A 23 1.76 4.63 -10.90
CA LEU A 23 0.65 4.18 -11.73
C LEU A 23 0.28 5.30 -12.71
N PRO A 24 0.02 4.98 -13.99
CA PRO A 24 -0.38 5.99 -14.95
C PRO A 24 -1.66 6.67 -14.46
N CYS A 25 -1.62 8.01 -14.47
CA CYS A 25 -2.80 8.83 -14.24
C CYS A 25 -3.93 8.41 -15.19
N PRO A 26 -5.17 8.24 -14.70
CA PRO A 26 -6.33 8.26 -15.57
C PRO A 26 -6.36 9.59 -16.31
N THR A 27 -6.34 9.54 -17.65
CA THR A 27 -6.41 10.73 -18.49
C THR A 27 -7.76 10.81 -19.17
N VAL A 28 -8.35 12.00 -19.20
CA VAL A 28 -9.52 12.30 -20.03
C VAL A 28 -9.02 12.86 -21.35
N ASN A 29 -9.40 12.24 -22.46
CA ASN A 29 -9.21 12.79 -23.79
C ASN A 29 -10.57 13.25 -24.33
N ALA A 30 -10.76 14.56 -24.47
CA ALA A 30 -11.99 15.15 -24.98
C ALA A 30 -12.03 15.25 -26.52
N GLY A 31 -11.02 14.72 -27.21
CA GLY A 31 -10.84 14.89 -28.65
C GLY A 31 -10.20 16.23 -29.01
N LEU A 32 -10.23 16.56 -30.31
CA LEU A 32 -9.75 17.86 -30.81
C LEU A 32 -10.77 18.97 -30.50
N ASP A 33 -10.28 20.20 -30.37
CA ASP A 33 -11.12 21.38 -30.22
C ASP A 33 -12.11 21.51 -31.39
N GLN A 34 -13.38 21.75 -31.05
CA GLN A 34 -14.46 21.90 -32.02
C GLN A 34 -15.15 23.25 -31.82
N THR A 35 -15.41 23.96 -32.92
CA THR A 35 -16.24 25.17 -32.91
C THR A 35 -17.70 24.77 -33.13
N ILE A 36 -18.57 25.11 -32.18
CA ILE A 36 -20.01 24.82 -32.26
C ILE A 36 -20.74 26.12 -32.56
N CYS A 37 -21.33 26.23 -33.75
CA CYS A 37 -22.17 27.37 -34.11
C CYS A 37 -23.63 27.14 -33.68
N ALA A 38 -24.28 28.16 -33.12
CA ALA A 38 -25.71 28.11 -32.81
C ALA A 38 -26.54 27.81 -34.08
N PRO A 39 -27.62 27.01 -33.98
CA PRO A 39 -28.25 26.47 -32.78
C PRO A 39 -27.73 25.07 -32.38
N ASN A 40 -26.58 24.63 -32.90
CA ASN A 40 -26.11 23.27 -32.70
C ASN A 40 -25.64 23.02 -31.26
N CYS A 41 -25.81 21.79 -30.80
CA CYS A 41 -25.21 21.27 -29.58
C CYS A 41 -24.10 20.27 -29.94
N ALA A 42 -23.10 20.13 -29.06
CA ALA A 42 -22.17 19.00 -29.13
C ALA A 42 -22.41 18.04 -27.96
N THR A 43 -22.20 16.77 -28.24
CA THR A 43 -22.13 15.71 -27.24
C THR A 43 -20.67 15.45 -26.90
N LEU A 44 -20.29 15.69 -25.65
CA LEU A 44 -18.98 15.29 -25.12
C LEU A 44 -19.05 13.84 -24.66
N ASN A 45 -18.30 12.97 -25.31
CA ASN A 45 -18.13 11.59 -24.87
C ASN A 45 -16.80 11.47 -24.12
N MET A 46 -16.83 10.95 -22.90
CA MET A 46 -15.63 10.60 -22.14
C MET A 46 -15.40 9.10 -22.25
N THR A 47 -14.19 8.71 -22.62
CA THR A 47 -13.70 7.33 -22.44
C THR A 47 -12.56 7.35 -21.44
N LEU A 48 -12.69 6.55 -20.38
CA LEU A 48 -11.59 6.32 -19.45
C LEU A 48 -10.62 5.31 -20.08
N SER A 49 -9.35 5.67 -20.14
CA SER A 49 -8.28 4.78 -20.62
C SER A 49 -8.08 3.56 -19.73
N THR A 50 -8.51 3.63 -18.48
CA THR A 50 -8.48 2.55 -17.48
C THR A 50 -9.85 2.41 -16.84
N PRO A 51 -10.52 1.23 -16.94
CA PRO A 51 -11.79 1.00 -16.27
C PRO A 51 -11.66 1.21 -14.76
N ILE A 52 -12.50 2.06 -14.18
CA ILE A 52 -12.62 2.22 -12.74
C ILE A 52 -13.74 1.29 -12.29
N ASN A 53 -13.37 0.26 -11.53
CA ASN A 53 -14.33 -0.71 -11.02
C ASN A 53 -14.75 -0.33 -9.60
N ALA A 54 -15.97 -0.72 -9.21
CA ALA A 54 -16.40 -0.62 -7.83
C ALA A 54 -15.47 -1.41 -6.90
N THR A 55 -15.29 -0.91 -5.68
CA THR A 55 -14.33 -1.45 -4.70
C THR A 55 -14.93 -2.54 -3.83
N THR A 56 -15.98 -3.21 -4.31
CA THR A 56 -16.72 -4.29 -3.64
C THR A 56 -16.01 -5.64 -3.71
N ASN A 57 -15.02 -5.79 -4.59
CA ASN A 57 -14.15 -6.94 -4.70
C ASN A 57 -12.79 -6.53 -5.29
N TYR A 58 -11.76 -7.38 -5.19
CA TYR A 58 -10.42 -7.11 -5.71
C TYR A 58 -9.77 -8.34 -6.33
N THR A 59 -8.93 -8.13 -7.33
CA THR A 59 -7.99 -9.13 -7.87
C THR A 59 -6.58 -8.85 -7.37
N ILE A 60 -5.76 -9.91 -7.23
CA ILE A 60 -4.35 -9.79 -6.85
C ILE A 60 -3.47 -9.99 -8.07
N SER A 61 -2.44 -9.14 -8.19
CA SER A 61 -1.32 -9.33 -9.12
C SER A 61 0.02 -9.06 -8.42
N THR A 62 1.13 -9.42 -9.07
CA THR A 62 2.50 -9.17 -8.57
C THR A 62 3.18 -8.19 -9.52
N PRO A 63 3.18 -6.87 -9.23
CA PRO A 63 3.92 -5.91 -10.03
C PRO A 63 5.43 -6.01 -9.74
N ALA A 64 6.23 -5.21 -10.46
CA ALA A 64 7.64 -5.04 -10.13
C ALA A 64 7.80 -4.43 -8.72
N PHE A 65 8.85 -4.85 -8.01
CA PHE A 65 9.19 -4.26 -6.72
C PHE A 65 9.82 -2.87 -6.93
N ALA A 66 9.01 -1.83 -6.73
CA ALA A 66 9.40 -0.44 -6.89
C ALA A 66 8.74 0.43 -5.81
N PRO A 67 9.16 0.28 -4.53
CA PRO A 67 8.59 1.01 -3.41
C PRO A 67 8.91 2.52 -3.50
N ASP A 68 8.14 3.30 -2.75
CA ASP A 68 8.50 4.68 -2.46
C ASP A 68 9.73 4.75 -1.52
N PRO A 69 10.46 5.89 -1.47
CA PRO A 69 11.65 5.99 -0.64
C PRO A 69 11.40 5.61 0.82
N TRP A 70 12.32 4.85 1.39
CA TRP A 70 12.24 4.40 2.78
C TRP A 70 12.74 5.47 3.76
N GLY A 71 12.21 5.49 4.98
CA GLY A 71 12.69 6.36 6.07
C GLY A 71 12.39 7.85 5.89
N VAL A 72 11.54 8.22 4.92
CA VAL A 72 11.12 9.60 4.65
C VAL A 72 9.64 9.84 4.98
N GLY A 73 9.27 11.10 5.13
CA GLY A 73 7.90 11.52 5.45
C GLY A 73 7.69 11.83 6.92
N THR A 74 6.43 12.09 7.28
CA THR A 74 6.02 12.41 8.64
C THR A 74 6.21 11.21 9.56
N THR A 75 6.96 11.41 10.65
CA THR A 75 7.12 10.38 11.70
C THR A 75 5.84 10.21 12.49
N VAL A 76 5.48 8.96 12.75
CA VAL A 76 4.44 8.58 13.70
C VAL A 76 5.12 7.88 14.87
N THR A 77 5.11 8.52 16.03
CA THR A 77 5.60 7.89 17.25
C THR A 77 4.64 6.79 17.65
N MET A 78 5.12 5.56 17.68
CA MET A 78 4.32 4.38 18.02
C MET A 78 5.08 3.53 19.02
N TRP A 79 4.34 2.92 19.94
CA TRP A 79 4.85 1.90 20.85
C TRP A 79 4.49 0.50 20.34
N ASP A 80 4.79 -0.48 21.18
CA ASP A 80 4.32 -1.84 20.95
C ASP A 80 2.79 -1.93 21.05
N ASP A 81 2.18 -2.75 20.21
CA ASP A 81 0.70 -2.93 20.15
C ASP A 81 -0.11 -1.63 20.16
N ASP A 82 0.31 -0.65 19.36
CA ASP A 82 -0.27 0.68 19.34
C ASP A 82 -1.05 0.96 18.04
N MET A 83 -2.01 1.89 18.12
CA MET A 83 -2.73 2.42 16.98
C MET A 83 -2.74 3.95 17.04
N GLN A 84 -2.34 4.58 15.95
CA GLN A 84 -2.34 6.04 15.82
C GLN A 84 -3.29 6.49 14.72
N GLY A 85 -3.89 7.66 14.91
CA GLY A 85 -4.84 8.29 13.98
C GLY A 85 -6.05 8.93 14.69
N PRO A 86 -7.00 9.49 13.93
CA PRO A 86 -7.04 9.51 12.48
C PRO A 86 -6.03 10.48 11.86
N PHE A 87 -5.49 10.12 10.70
CA PHE A 87 -4.72 10.99 9.82
C PHE A 87 -5.49 11.25 8.53
N ASN A 88 -5.23 12.37 7.85
CA ASN A 88 -5.91 12.70 6.59
C ASN A 88 -5.28 11.95 5.40
N ILE A 89 -6.11 11.30 4.58
CA ILE A 89 -5.67 10.65 3.34
C ILE A 89 -5.25 11.68 2.28
N GLY A 90 -5.94 12.84 2.27
CA GLY A 90 -5.72 13.91 1.30
C GLY A 90 -6.56 13.78 0.02
N PHE A 91 -7.19 12.63 -0.20
CA PHE A 91 -8.16 12.36 -1.26
C PHE A 91 -9.24 11.38 -0.76
N CYS A 92 -10.32 11.23 -1.53
CA CYS A 92 -11.34 10.22 -1.26
C CYS A 92 -10.84 8.85 -1.75
N PHE A 93 -10.71 7.90 -0.83
CA PHE A 93 -10.31 6.53 -1.13
C PHE A 93 -11.48 5.58 -0.86
N ASN A 94 -11.87 4.80 -1.86
CA ASN A 94 -12.94 3.82 -1.71
C ASN A 94 -12.37 2.45 -1.34
N PHE A 95 -12.87 1.85 -0.27
CA PHE A 95 -12.48 0.53 0.21
C PHE A 95 -13.69 -0.28 0.66
N TRP A 96 -13.84 -1.50 0.15
CA TRP A 96 -15.04 -2.34 0.31
C TRP A 96 -16.37 -1.58 0.11
N GLY A 97 -16.46 -0.79 -0.95
CA GLY A 97 -17.65 0.01 -1.28
C GLY A 97 -17.92 1.21 -0.38
N ASN A 98 -17.03 1.52 0.57
CA ASN A 98 -17.16 2.67 1.47
C ASN A 98 -16.10 3.72 1.13
N ALA A 99 -16.47 5.00 1.22
CA ALA A 99 -15.58 6.13 0.98
C ALA A 99 -14.90 6.59 2.28
N TYR A 100 -13.59 6.79 2.23
CA TYR A 100 -12.77 7.23 3.36
C TYR A 100 -11.92 8.44 3.00
N THR A 101 -11.80 9.37 3.93
CA THR A 101 -10.91 10.55 3.85
C THR A 101 -9.84 10.55 4.94
N GLN A 102 -9.93 9.60 5.87
CA GLN A 102 -9.03 9.43 7.00
C GLN A 102 -8.60 7.97 7.15
N PHE A 103 -7.45 7.76 7.77
CA PHE A 103 -6.88 6.44 8.02
C PHE A 103 -6.21 6.36 9.40
N TYR A 104 -5.98 5.13 9.84
CA TYR A 104 -5.27 4.76 11.07
C TYR A 104 -4.10 3.85 10.72
N ILE A 105 -3.09 3.83 11.58
CA ILE A 105 -1.90 2.99 11.45
C ILE A 105 -1.80 2.12 12.69
N GLY A 106 -1.67 0.80 12.52
CA GLY A 106 -1.34 -0.13 13.60
C GLY A 106 0.15 -0.46 13.64
N SER A 107 0.73 -0.60 14.83
CA SER A 107 2.16 -0.90 15.03
C SER A 107 2.58 -2.15 14.28
N ASN A 108 1.70 -3.15 14.24
CA ASN A 108 1.92 -4.48 13.70
C ASN A 108 1.72 -4.61 12.16
N GLY A 109 1.82 -3.52 11.39
CA GLY A 109 1.91 -3.60 9.92
C GLY A 109 0.59 -3.57 9.15
N TRP A 110 -0.41 -2.82 9.63
CA TRP A 110 -1.68 -2.63 8.94
C TRP A 110 -2.12 -1.16 8.89
N MET A 111 -2.86 -0.80 7.83
CA MET A 111 -3.53 0.49 7.63
C MET A 111 -5.05 0.29 7.71
N GLY A 112 -5.74 1.01 8.60
CA GLY A 112 -7.18 0.85 8.81
C GLY A 112 -7.99 2.10 8.49
N PHE A 113 -9.30 1.93 8.34
CA PHE A 113 -10.23 2.99 7.94
C PHE A 113 -11.39 3.23 8.92
N SER A 114 -11.31 2.65 10.11
CA SER A 114 -12.25 2.90 11.21
C SER A 114 -11.52 3.00 12.54
N PRO A 115 -12.01 3.79 13.50
CA PRO A 115 -11.45 3.86 14.84
C PRO A 115 -11.62 2.53 15.59
N GLY A 116 -10.89 2.40 16.71
CA GLY A 116 -11.06 1.31 17.66
C GLY A 116 -10.70 -0.08 17.13
N GLN A 117 -9.90 -0.16 16.05
CA GLN A 117 -9.34 -1.44 15.63
C GLN A 117 -8.31 -1.91 16.65
N THR A 118 -8.21 -3.23 16.78
CA THR A 118 -7.21 -3.86 17.64
C THR A 118 -5.81 -3.68 17.04
N ALA A 119 -4.86 -3.33 17.90
CA ALA A 119 -3.44 -3.28 17.57
C ALA A 119 -2.70 -4.57 17.97
N THR A 120 -3.43 -5.63 18.35
CA THR A 120 -2.85 -6.86 18.89
C THR A 120 -1.83 -7.52 17.95
N TRP A 121 -0.85 -8.19 18.55
CA TRP A 121 0.04 -9.15 17.91
C TRP A 121 -0.58 -10.54 17.70
N VAL A 122 -1.66 -10.88 18.43
CA VAL A 122 -2.18 -12.26 18.48
C VAL A 122 -2.82 -12.66 17.15
N ILE A 123 -2.28 -13.69 16.51
CA ILE A 123 -2.84 -14.27 15.29
C ILE A 123 -3.35 -15.68 15.59
N SER A 124 -4.65 -15.78 15.89
CA SER A 124 -5.31 -17.03 16.29
C SER A 124 -6.31 -17.58 15.27
N GLY A 125 -6.45 -16.93 14.11
CA GLY A 125 -7.37 -17.35 13.07
C GLY A 125 -7.12 -16.67 11.72
N ALA A 126 -7.53 -17.33 10.65
CA ALA A 126 -7.44 -16.81 9.29
C ALA A 126 -8.45 -15.69 9.06
N ILE A 127 -8.16 -14.75 8.15
CA ILE A 127 -9.18 -13.82 7.62
C ILE A 127 -9.87 -14.45 6.39
N PRO A 128 -11.17 -14.16 6.13
CA PRO A 128 -12.05 -13.27 6.89
C PRO A 128 -12.38 -13.80 8.29
N ASN A 129 -12.48 -12.89 9.26
CA ASN A 129 -12.76 -13.20 10.65
C ASN A 129 -13.59 -12.10 11.34
N ASN A 130 -14.78 -12.45 11.83
CA ASN A 130 -15.68 -11.54 12.53
C ASN A 130 -15.80 -11.81 14.05
N THR A 131 -15.11 -12.80 14.59
CA THR A 131 -15.14 -13.18 16.03
C THR A 131 -13.77 -13.12 16.72
N GLY A 132 -12.69 -13.08 15.95
CA GLY A 132 -11.31 -13.04 16.45
C GLY A 132 -10.75 -11.62 16.55
N ALA A 133 -9.49 -11.57 16.99
CA ALA A 133 -8.73 -10.35 17.22
C ALA A 133 -7.99 -9.83 15.97
N ALA A 134 -8.34 -10.32 14.77
CA ALA A 134 -7.79 -9.76 13.55
C ALA A 134 -8.35 -8.34 13.33
N PRO A 135 -7.51 -7.34 13.00
CA PRO A 135 -8.00 -6.02 12.65
C PRO A 135 -8.90 -6.11 11.42
N ARG A 136 -9.93 -5.28 11.39
CA ARG A 136 -10.95 -5.23 10.33
C ARG A 136 -10.91 -3.86 9.67
N ASN A 137 -11.65 -3.73 8.58
CA ASN A 137 -11.66 -2.51 7.78
C ASN A 137 -10.25 -2.01 7.47
N CYS A 138 -9.36 -2.92 7.11
CA CYS A 138 -7.94 -2.64 7.02
C CYS A 138 -7.27 -3.37 5.85
N ILE A 139 -6.13 -2.81 5.47
CA ILE A 139 -5.14 -3.39 4.57
C ILE A 139 -4.02 -3.90 5.47
N MET A 140 -3.71 -5.19 5.39
CA MET A 140 -2.59 -5.81 6.07
C MET A 140 -1.46 -6.01 5.07
N GLY A 141 -0.29 -5.42 5.34
CA GLY A 141 0.96 -5.81 4.70
C GLY A 141 1.37 -7.20 5.20
N PRO A 142 2.56 -7.38 5.74
CA PRO A 142 2.72 -8.34 6.82
C PRO A 142 2.04 -7.84 8.11
N TRP A 143 0.82 -8.30 8.41
CA TRP A 143 0.32 -8.23 9.79
C TRP A 143 1.01 -9.32 10.61
N HIS A 144 1.93 -8.89 11.48
CA HIS A 144 2.75 -9.72 12.36
C HIS A 144 3.32 -8.87 13.49
N ASP A 145 3.83 -9.53 14.52
CA ASP A 145 4.33 -8.83 15.70
C ASP A 145 5.68 -8.13 15.46
N ILE A 146 5.63 -6.81 15.36
CA ILE A 146 6.77 -5.91 15.20
C ILE A 146 6.64 -4.73 16.16
N ASN A 147 7.75 -4.34 16.78
CA ASN A 147 7.74 -3.38 17.87
C ASN A 147 8.48 -2.08 17.47
N PRO A 148 7.75 -1.03 17.04
CA PRO A 148 8.37 0.27 16.72
C PRO A 148 8.87 1.03 17.96
N GLY A 149 8.46 0.65 19.17
CA GLY A 149 8.92 1.24 20.42
C GLY A 149 10.38 0.93 20.77
N VAL A 150 10.98 -0.07 20.14
CA VAL A 150 12.38 -0.50 20.40
C VAL A 150 13.33 -0.25 19.22
N GLY A 151 12.82 0.14 18.05
CA GLY A 151 13.66 0.44 16.90
C GLY A 151 12.89 0.64 15.59
N GLY A 152 13.62 1.08 14.56
CA GLY A 152 13.05 1.40 13.25
C GLY A 152 12.22 2.68 13.26
N THR A 153 11.40 2.87 12.23
CA THR A 153 10.48 4.02 12.14
C THR A 153 9.17 3.63 11.49
N VAL A 154 8.08 4.26 11.95
CA VAL A 154 6.80 4.28 11.25
C VAL A 154 6.57 5.68 10.69
N ARG A 155 6.29 5.77 9.38
CA ARG A 155 6.14 7.05 8.69
C ARG A 155 5.02 6.99 7.66
N TYR A 156 4.47 8.15 7.33
CA TYR A 156 3.59 8.29 6.17
C TYR A 156 3.93 9.52 5.34
N GLN A 157 3.64 9.46 4.04
CA GLN A 157 3.87 10.56 3.10
C GLN A 157 2.90 10.47 1.92
N MET A 158 2.39 11.62 1.50
CA MET A 158 1.67 11.75 0.23
C MET A 158 2.64 12.15 -0.88
N TYR A 159 2.52 11.52 -2.04
CA TYR A 159 3.27 11.83 -3.25
C TYR A 159 2.33 12.12 -4.43
N GLY A 160 2.86 12.80 -5.44
CA GLY A 160 2.12 13.14 -6.66
C GLY A 160 1.28 14.41 -6.51
N THR A 161 0.49 14.70 -7.54
CA THR A 161 -0.42 15.85 -7.63
C THR A 161 -1.79 15.35 -8.04
N ALA A 162 -2.86 15.99 -7.57
CA ALA A 162 -4.22 15.60 -7.93
C ALA A 162 -4.40 15.63 -9.46
N PRO A 163 -5.13 14.67 -10.06
CA PRO A 163 -5.87 13.56 -9.42
C PRO A 163 -5.06 12.26 -9.26
N CYS A 164 -3.72 12.33 -9.26
CA CYS A 164 -2.83 11.18 -9.25
C CYS A 164 -1.92 11.15 -8.02
N ARG A 165 -2.51 11.39 -6.85
CA ARG A 165 -1.79 11.27 -5.60
C ARG A 165 -1.75 9.81 -5.16
N ARG A 166 -0.75 9.50 -4.35
CA ARG A 166 -0.73 8.26 -3.57
C ARG A 166 -0.31 8.57 -2.15
N LEU A 167 -0.91 7.87 -1.20
CA LEU A 167 -0.50 7.90 0.19
C LEU A 167 0.29 6.63 0.49
N VAL A 168 1.46 6.79 1.09
CA VAL A 168 2.36 5.72 1.51
C VAL A 168 2.39 5.70 3.03
N VAL A 169 2.16 4.54 3.64
CA VAL A 169 2.52 4.25 5.03
C VAL A 169 3.61 3.20 5.03
N GLN A 170 4.64 3.39 5.84
CA GLN A 170 5.78 2.50 5.92
C GLN A 170 6.17 2.18 7.36
N TRP A 171 6.52 0.91 7.57
CA TRP A 171 7.27 0.42 8.73
C TRP A 171 8.65 0.06 8.21
N TYR A 172 9.66 0.83 8.57
CA TYR A 172 11.02 0.68 8.07
C TYR A 172 11.98 0.28 9.18
N GLN A 173 12.64 -0.85 8.98
CA GLN A 173 13.57 -1.49 9.92
C GLN A 173 12.99 -1.69 11.33
N VAL A 174 11.70 -1.99 11.44
CA VAL A 174 11.04 -2.24 12.74
C VAL A 174 11.39 -3.65 13.21
N PRO A 175 11.97 -3.83 14.40
CA PRO A 175 12.32 -5.15 14.93
C PRO A 175 11.10 -6.03 15.17
N MET A 176 11.18 -7.32 14.82
CA MET A 176 10.20 -8.31 15.29
C MET A 176 10.30 -8.45 16.81
N TYR A 177 9.18 -8.37 17.53
CA TYR A 177 9.15 -8.22 19.00
C TYR A 177 10.11 -9.14 19.77
N SER A 178 10.06 -10.45 19.53
CA SER A 178 10.91 -11.42 20.24
C SER A 178 12.26 -11.69 19.55
N CYS A 179 12.33 -11.60 18.23
CA CYS A 179 13.53 -11.99 17.48
C CYS A 179 14.51 -10.84 17.21
N GLY A 180 14.08 -9.58 17.31
CA GLY A 180 14.90 -8.40 17.02
C GLY A 180 15.23 -8.17 15.54
N THR A 181 15.09 -9.18 14.67
CA THR A 181 15.37 -9.05 13.24
C THR A 181 14.45 -8.00 12.61
N PRO A 182 14.98 -7.03 11.86
CA PRO A 182 14.19 -5.94 11.29
C PRO A 182 13.30 -6.42 10.12
N ALA A 183 12.04 -6.00 10.15
CA ALA A 183 11.10 -6.11 9.05
C ALA A 183 10.89 -4.74 8.37
N SER A 184 10.56 -4.74 7.08
CA SER A 184 10.32 -3.51 6.32
C SER A 184 9.21 -3.70 5.29
N GLN A 185 8.17 -2.88 5.39
CA GLN A 185 6.97 -2.97 4.56
C GLN A 185 6.33 -1.59 4.29
N GLN A 186 5.71 -1.42 3.13
CA GLN A 186 4.86 -0.29 2.78
C GLN A 186 3.47 -0.75 2.38
N ILE A 187 2.48 0.07 2.72
CA ILE A 187 1.15 0.05 2.15
C ILE A 187 0.96 1.36 1.39
N VAL A 188 0.58 1.27 0.12
CA VAL A 188 0.36 2.41 -0.76
C VAL A 188 -1.07 2.37 -1.28
N ILE A 189 -1.79 3.48 -1.14
CA ILE A 189 -3.14 3.65 -1.71
C ILE A 189 -3.13 4.78 -2.75
N TYR A 190 -3.85 4.59 -3.85
CA TYR A 190 -3.81 5.47 -5.01
C TYR A 190 -5.12 6.22 -5.21
N GLU A 191 -5.02 7.52 -5.45
CA GLU A 191 -6.13 8.38 -5.83
C GLU A 191 -6.76 7.92 -7.16
N THR A 192 -8.08 8.15 -7.29
CA THR A 192 -8.93 7.82 -8.45
C THR A 192 -9.12 6.33 -8.70
N THR A 193 -8.03 5.56 -8.82
CA THR A 193 -8.07 4.14 -9.17
C THR A 193 -8.46 3.23 -8.02
N ASN A 194 -8.24 3.67 -6.77
CA ASN A 194 -8.36 2.86 -5.56
C ASN A 194 -7.52 1.57 -5.59
N HIS A 195 -6.44 1.55 -6.38
CA HIS A 195 -5.44 0.51 -6.28
C HIS A 195 -4.78 0.55 -4.90
N ILE A 196 -4.32 -0.63 -4.47
CA ILE A 196 -3.56 -0.80 -3.24
C ILE A 196 -2.31 -1.61 -3.59
N ASP A 197 -1.14 -1.12 -3.20
CA ASP A 197 0.10 -1.88 -3.28
C ASP A 197 0.64 -2.18 -1.88
N ASN A 198 1.21 -3.37 -1.75
CA ASN A 198 2.05 -3.76 -0.63
C ASN A 198 3.44 -4.04 -1.15
N TYR A 199 4.42 -3.30 -0.64
CA TYR A 199 5.83 -3.55 -0.91
C TYR A 199 6.50 -4.08 0.34
N ILE A 200 7.08 -5.28 0.27
CA ILE A 200 7.78 -5.94 1.36
C ILE A 200 9.26 -5.97 1.00
N LEU A 201 10.03 -5.07 1.60
CA LEU A 201 11.49 -5.09 1.46
C LEU A 201 12.07 -6.29 2.19
N SER A 202 11.65 -6.51 3.44
CA SER A 202 12.05 -7.67 4.23
C SER A 202 10.92 -8.13 5.15
N LYS A 203 10.67 -9.43 5.13
CA LYS A 203 9.90 -10.14 6.13
C LYS A 203 10.64 -11.43 6.49
N PRO A 204 11.47 -11.42 7.54
CA PRO A 204 12.06 -12.62 8.10
C PRO A 204 11.01 -13.45 8.87
N LEU A 205 11.39 -14.66 9.26
CA LEU A 205 10.58 -15.53 10.10
C LEU A 205 11.06 -15.46 11.56
N CYS A 206 10.12 -15.44 12.50
CA CYS A 206 10.39 -15.56 13.93
C CYS A 206 9.59 -16.74 14.49
N THR A 207 10.13 -17.95 14.37
CA THR A 207 9.40 -19.18 14.72
C THR A 207 9.24 -19.38 16.23
N SER A 208 10.09 -18.76 17.04
CA SER A 208 10.03 -18.81 18.51
C SER A 208 8.90 -17.97 19.10
N TRP A 209 8.19 -17.18 18.29
CA TRP A 209 7.19 -16.23 18.77
C TRP A 209 5.93 -16.24 17.90
N ASN A 210 4.75 -16.26 18.54
CA ASN A 210 3.44 -16.27 17.88
C ASN A 210 3.34 -17.27 16.71
N GLY A 211 4.01 -18.42 16.84
CA GLY A 211 4.11 -19.44 15.81
C GLY A 211 4.74 -18.99 14.49
N GLY A 212 5.38 -17.81 14.42
CA GLY A 212 5.88 -17.20 13.19
C GLY A 212 4.78 -16.81 12.19
N TYR A 213 3.52 -16.73 12.65
CA TYR A 213 2.37 -16.46 11.79
C TYR A 213 2.36 -15.03 11.30
N ALA A 214 1.77 -14.84 10.11
CA ALA A 214 1.48 -13.53 9.57
C ALA A 214 0.39 -13.59 8.51
N ILE A 215 -0.36 -12.51 8.39
CA ILE A 215 -1.42 -12.38 7.38
C ILE A 215 -1.12 -11.22 6.45
N GLN A 216 -1.34 -11.41 5.15
CA GLN A 216 -1.32 -10.34 4.15
C GLN A 216 -2.59 -10.33 3.31
N GLY A 217 -3.33 -9.23 3.35
CA GLY A 217 -4.63 -9.17 2.69
C GLY A 217 -5.44 -7.92 3.00
N LEU A 218 -6.62 -7.87 2.40
CA LEU A 218 -7.66 -6.88 2.65
C LEU A 218 -8.75 -7.50 3.51
N HIS A 219 -9.19 -6.82 4.57
CA HIS A 219 -10.24 -7.32 5.45
C HIS A 219 -11.36 -6.29 5.58
N ASN A 220 -12.59 -6.68 5.25
CA ASN A 220 -13.71 -5.75 5.26
C ASN A 220 -14.14 -5.38 6.70
N ILE A 221 -14.98 -4.36 6.82
CA ILE A 221 -15.39 -3.81 8.13
C ILE A 221 -16.16 -4.80 9.01
N THR A 222 -16.98 -5.67 8.42
CA THR A 222 -17.77 -6.66 9.15
C THR A 222 -16.96 -7.90 9.52
N GLY A 223 -15.76 -8.07 8.95
CA GLY A 223 -14.94 -9.27 9.09
C GLY A 223 -15.50 -10.50 8.36
N THR A 224 -16.40 -10.32 7.39
CA THR A 224 -17.07 -11.40 6.65
C THR A 224 -16.50 -11.62 5.25
N ALA A 225 -15.66 -10.71 4.75
CA ALA A 225 -15.02 -10.83 3.45
C ALA A 225 -13.56 -10.38 3.53
N ALA A 226 -12.70 -11.09 2.81
CA ALA A 226 -11.28 -10.76 2.72
C ALA A 226 -10.70 -11.15 1.36
N ILE A 227 -9.63 -10.47 0.96
CA ILE A 227 -8.80 -10.82 -0.20
C ILE A 227 -7.40 -11.07 0.30
N VAL A 228 -6.98 -12.33 0.31
CA VAL A 228 -5.75 -12.77 0.96
C VAL A 228 -4.74 -13.23 -0.08
N VAL A 229 -3.47 -12.87 0.08
CA VAL A 229 -2.42 -13.37 -0.80
C VAL A 229 -2.31 -14.89 -0.60
N PRO A 230 -2.35 -15.71 -1.66
CA PRO A 230 -2.27 -17.16 -1.53
C PRO A 230 -1.08 -17.61 -0.68
N GLY A 231 -1.33 -18.44 0.33
CA GLY A 231 -0.32 -18.94 1.26
C GLY A 231 0.15 -17.94 2.32
N ARG A 232 -0.45 -16.74 2.43
CA ARG A 232 -0.11 -15.71 3.44
C ARG A 232 -1.28 -15.42 4.38
N ASN A 233 -1.89 -16.48 4.92
CA ASN A 233 -2.98 -16.43 5.90
C ASN A 233 -2.68 -17.40 7.04
N PHE A 234 -3.27 -17.20 8.22
CA PHE A 234 -3.14 -18.20 9.30
C PHE A 234 -3.61 -19.59 8.84
N PRO A 235 -2.95 -20.69 9.24
CA PRO A 235 -1.79 -20.78 10.14
C PRO A 235 -0.44 -20.83 9.40
N THR A 236 -0.33 -20.25 8.21
CA THR A 236 0.91 -20.38 7.42
C THR A 236 2.03 -19.50 7.95
N GLN A 237 3.24 -20.04 7.87
CA GLN A 237 4.49 -19.30 8.01
C GLN A 237 5.01 -18.94 6.62
N TRP A 238 5.54 -17.73 6.47
CA TRP A 238 6.10 -17.29 5.19
C TRP A 238 7.12 -16.18 5.38
N VAL A 239 8.06 -16.11 4.43
CA VAL A 239 9.05 -15.05 4.31
C VAL A 239 8.85 -14.31 2.99
N ALA A 240 9.35 -13.09 2.92
CA ALA A 240 9.38 -12.32 1.67
C ALA A 240 10.57 -11.34 1.67
N ALA A 241 11.12 -11.10 0.49
CA ALA A 241 12.15 -10.11 0.26
C ALA A 241 11.96 -9.52 -1.12
N ASN A 242 12.01 -8.19 -1.23
CA ASN A 242 11.72 -7.46 -2.47
C ASN A 242 10.44 -7.94 -3.18
N ASP A 243 9.37 -8.18 -2.41
CA ASP A 243 8.09 -8.68 -2.92
C ASP A 243 7.06 -7.56 -3.03
N ALA A 244 6.29 -7.57 -4.11
CA ALA A 244 5.19 -6.64 -4.31
C ALA A 244 3.88 -7.39 -4.55
N LYS A 245 2.77 -6.87 -4.02
CA LYS A 245 1.41 -7.34 -4.30
C LYS A 245 0.51 -6.15 -4.56
N ARG A 246 -0.25 -6.21 -5.65
CA ARG A 246 -1.25 -5.21 -6.01
C ARG A 246 -2.64 -5.79 -5.86
N TYR A 247 -3.51 -5.07 -5.18
CA TYR A 247 -4.95 -5.29 -5.18
C TYR A 247 -5.61 -4.27 -6.11
N THR A 248 -6.35 -4.78 -7.08
CA THR A 248 -7.06 -3.98 -8.08
C THR A 248 -8.56 -4.15 -7.87
N PRO A 249 -9.33 -3.05 -7.72
CA PRO A 249 -10.78 -3.14 -7.68
C PRO A 249 -11.34 -3.94 -8.87
N SER A 250 -12.22 -4.88 -8.58
CA SER A 250 -12.79 -5.81 -9.55
C SER A 250 -14.30 -5.98 -9.39
N GLY A 251 -14.96 -5.05 -8.69
CA GLY A 251 -16.41 -4.96 -8.68
C GLY A 251 -16.97 -4.55 -10.04
N VAL A 252 -18.28 -4.35 -10.10
CA VAL A 252 -18.96 -3.90 -11.34
C VAL A 252 -18.28 -2.63 -11.87
N PRO A 253 -17.99 -2.54 -13.18
CA PRO A 253 -17.45 -1.32 -13.79
C PRO A 253 -18.33 -0.12 -13.44
N MET A 254 -17.72 0.95 -12.97
CA MET A 254 -18.42 2.20 -12.69
C MET A 254 -18.66 2.89 -14.04
N THR A 255 -19.85 2.74 -14.60
CA THR A 255 -20.29 3.52 -15.75
C THR A 255 -20.77 4.87 -15.26
N THR A 256 -20.14 5.95 -15.70
CA THR A 256 -20.67 7.32 -15.56
C THR A 256 -21.69 7.60 -16.65
#